data_AF-A0A3P7Q171-F1
#
_entry.id   AF-A0A3P7Q171-F1
#
_cell.length_a   1.000
_cell.length_b   1.000
_cell.length_c   1.000
_cell.angle_alpha   90.00
_cell.angle_beta   90.00
_cell.angle_gamma   90.00
#
_symmetry.space_group_name_H-M   'P 1'
#
loop_
_entity.id
_entity.type
_entity.pdbx_description
1 polymer ?
#
loop_
_entity_poly.entity_id
_entity_poly.type
_entity_poly.pdbx_seq_one_letter_code
_entity_poly.pdbx_strand_id
1 'polypeptide(L)'
;MRVVHILLMIMISISFIACSYSEEADVDVNYGDIYLVAFEAIMEEDVALNEGASYIAIDSRTLDLATEEDIDSVFGAMKVYNEIILDESMKSLEDKEMFIDDNYIEGILLSASDLELISDNKAVLKVSKFKSRKGAVGGTVTLERKDGMWVLVGLTNMWMS
;
A
#
# COMPACT_ATOMS: atom_id res chain seq x y z
N MET A 1 -9.72 -59.52 -34.68
CA MET A 1 -9.12 -58.18 -34.91
C MET A 1 -10.07 -57.01 -34.65
N ARG A 2 -11.41 -57.16 -34.77
CA ARG A 2 -12.37 -56.06 -34.51
C ARG A 2 -12.54 -55.69 -33.01
N VAL A 3 -12.35 -56.63 -32.09
CA VAL A 3 -12.53 -56.39 -30.64
C VAL A 3 -11.37 -55.60 -30.01
N VAL A 4 -10.14 -55.81 -30.51
CA VAL A 4 -8.94 -55.06 -30.03
C VAL A 4 -9.00 -53.58 -30.43
N HIS A 5 -9.63 -53.27 -31.57
CA HIS A 5 -9.80 -51.88 -32.02
C HIS A 5 -10.90 -51.13 -31.25
N ILE A 6 -11.92 -51.86 -30.76
CA ILE A 6 -12.99 -51.28 -29.91
C ILE A 6 -12.47 -50.98 -28.51
N LEU A 7 -11.59 -51.84 -27.95
CA LEU A 7 -10.93 -51.58 -26.66
C LEU A 7 -9.93 -50.41 -26.73
N LEU A 8 -9.24 -50.22 -27.86
CA LEU A 8 -8.30 -49.11 -28.03
C LEU A 8 -9.00 -47.74 -28.17
N MET A 9 -10.24 -47.71 -28.67
CA MET A 9 -11.01 -46.45 -28.79
C MET A 9 -11.70 -46.00 -27.50
N ILE A 10 -11.96 -46.91 -26.54
CA ILE A 10 -12.55 -46.56 -25.24
C ILE A 10 -11.49 -45.99 -24.28
N MET A 11 -10.22 -46.34 -24.47
CA MET A 11 -9.12 -45.85 -23.62
C MET A 11 -8.69 -44.41 -23.94
N ILE A 12 -9.07 -43.86 -25.11
CA ILE A 12 -8.71 -42.49 -25.55
C ILE A 12 -9.76 -41.44 -25.10
N SER A 13 -10.95 -41.86 -24.70
CA SER A 13 -12.08 -40.96 -24.41
C SER A 13 -12.22 -40.54 -22.94
N ILE A 14 -11.31 -40.93 -22.04
CA ILE A 14 -11.39 -40.59 -20.59
C ILE A 14 -10.50 -39.38 -20.21
N SER A 15 -9.73 -38.82 -21.15
CA SER A 15 -8.75 -37.75 -20.82
C SER A 15 -9.28 -36.30 -20.83
N PHE A 16 -10.60 -36.06 -20.91
CA PHE A 16 -11.15 -34.70 -20.98
C PHE A 16 -12.11 -34.32 -19.84
N ILE A 17 -11.97 -34.94 -18.67
CA ILE A 17 -12.55 -34.37 -17.43
C ILE A 17 -11.39 -33.91 -16.55
N ALA A 18 -10.57 -33.00 -17.08
CA ALA A 18 -10.05 -31.96 -16.21
C ALA A 18 -11.26 -31.07 -15.92
N CYS A 19 -11.97 -31.36 -14.83
CA CYS A 19 -12.79 -30.35 -14.19
C CYS A 19 -11.90 -29.12 -14.05
N SER A 20 -12.18 -28.07 -14.81
CA SER A 20 -11.78 -26.73 -14.44
C SER A 20 -12.48 -26.43 -13.12
N TYR A 21 -11.88 -26.92 -12.04
CA TYR A 21 -12.10 -26.39 -10.72
C TYR A 21 -11.61 -24.95 -10.82
N SER A 22 -12.51 -24.03 -11.15
CA SER A 22 -12.31 -22.65 -10.78
C SER A 22 -12.43 -22.63 -9.26
N GLU A 23 -11.33 -23.01 -8.59
CA GLU A 23 -10.98 -22.31 -7.36
C GLU A 23 -11.06 -20.84 -7.75
N GLU A 24 -12.07 -20.13 -7.23
CA GLU A 24 -11.94 -18.70 -7.04
C GLU A 24 -10.67 -18.58 -6.19
N ALA A 25 -9.54 -18.36 -6.85
CA ALA A 25 -8.30 -18.08 -6.18
C ALA A 25 -8.60 -16.85 -5.33
N ASP A 26 -8.62 -17.04 -4.02
CA ASP A 26 -8.64 -15.95 -3.06
C ASP A 26 -7.48 -15.03 -3.48
N VAL A 27 -7.83 -13.89 -4.06
CA VAL A 27 -6.83 -12.96 -4.57
C VAL A 27 -6.20 -12.36 -3.33
N ASP A 28 -5.06 -12.91 -2.92
CA ASP A 28 -4.29 -12.38 -1.82
C ASP A 28 -3.93 -10.93 -2.13
N VAL A 29 -4.60 -10.01 -1.42
CA VAL A 29 -4.43 -8.56 -1.61
C VAL A 29 -3.20 -8.16 -0.82
N ASN A 30 -2.13 -7.79 -1.53
CA ASN A 30 -0.94 -7.21 -0.90
C ASN A 30 -1.26 -5.78 -0.45
N TYR A 31 -1.57 -5.61 0.84
CA TYR A 31 -1.88 -4.32 1.43
C TYR A 31 -0.63 -3.44 1.59
N GLY A 32 0.54 -4.04 1.82
CA GLY A 32 1.82 -3.32 1.86
C GLY A 32 2.06 -2.52 0.58
N ASP A 33 1.84 -3.12 -0.59
CA ASP A 33 1.98 -2.45 -1.88
C ASP A 33 0.99 -1.29 -2.04
N ILE A 34 -0.26 -1.44 -1.57
CA ILE A 34 -1.27 -0.37 -1.61
C ILE A 34 -0.79 0.84 -0.82
N TYR A 35 -0.35 0.63 0.42
CA TYR A 35 0.11 1.71 1.29
C TYR A 35 1.41 2.33 0.78
N LEU A 36 2.34 1.52 0.27
CA LEU A 36 3.59 2.00 -0.30
C LEU A 36 3.33 2.95 -1.48
N VAL A 37 2.55 2.53 -2.47
CA VAL A 37 2.24 3.37 -3.65
C VAL A 37 1.55 4.67 -3.23
N ALA A 38 0.68 4.61 -2.22
CA ALA A 38 -0.02 5.79 -1.72
C ALA A 38 0.93 6.75 -0.98
N PHE A 39 1.88 6.23 -0.21
CA PHE A 39 2.91 7.02 0.46
C PHE A 39 3.93 7.61 -0.51
N GLU A 40 4.36 6.86 -1.52
CA GLU A 40 5.19 7.39 -2.59
C GLU A 40 4.49 8.53 -3.32
N ALA A 41 3.20 8.37 -3.65
CA ALA A 41 2.42 9.42 -4.30
C ALA A 41 2.38 10.72 -3.47
N ILE A 42 2.13 10.66 -2.16
CA ILE A 42 2.10 11.89 -1.33
C ILE A 42 3.51 12.44 -1.01
N MET A 43 4.55 11.60 -1.10
CA MET A 43 5.93 12.07 -1.01
C MET A 43 6.33 12.87 -2.25
N GLU A 44 5.84 12.51 -3.44
CA GLU A 44 6.05 13.26 -4.68
C GLU A 44 5.32 14.61 -4.69
N GLU A 45 4.21 14.73 -3.96
CA GLU A 45 3.48 16.00 -3.83
C GLU A 45 4.17 16.99 -2.91
N ASP A 46 4.44 18.21 -3.39
CA ASP A 46 5.20 19.23 -2.66
C ASP A 46 6.52 18.68 -2.06
N VAL A 47 7.46 18.39 -2.96
CA VAL A 47 8.79 17.87 -2.61
C VAL A 47 9.58 18.80 -1.67
N ALA A 48 9.25 20.10 -1.60
CA ALA A 48 9.90 21.05 -0.71
C ALA A 48 9.56 20.77 0.77
N LEU A 49 8.42 20.13 1.03
CA LEU A 49 8.10 19.57 2.35
C LEU A 49 9.06 18.44 2.71
N ASN A 50 9.65 17.71 1.76
CA ASN A 50 10.54 16.60 2.13
C ASN A 50 11.90 17.09 2.65
N GLU A 51 12.34 18.26 2.21
CA GLU A 51 13.70 18.77 2.44
C GLU A 51 14.05 18.97 3.92
N GLY A 52 15.19 18.42 4.35
CA GLY A 52 15.72 18.59 5.70
C GLY A 52 15.01 17.77 6.77
N ALA A 53 14.25 16.74 6.40
CA ALA A 53 13.68 15.79 7.35
C ALA A 53 14.78 14.96 8.00
N SER A 54 14.84 14.91 9.33
CA SER A 54 15.79 14.05 10.05
C SER A 54 15.36 12.59 10.13
N TYR A 55 14.06 12.32 9.97
CA TYR A 55 13.46 10.99 9.90
C TYR A 55 12.14 11.03 9.11
N ILE A 56 11.61 9.85 8.79
CA ILE A 56 10.21 9.66 8.40
C ILE A 56 9.53 8.80 9.45
N ALA A 57 8.49 9.33 10.07
CA ALA A 57 7.57 8.60 10.91
C ALA A 57 6.40 8.10 10.06
N ILE A 58 6.03 6.84 10.23
CA ILE A 58 4.84 6.24 9.62
C ILE A 58 3.96 5.77 10.77
N ASP A 59 2.70 6.21 10.80
CA ASP A 59 1.76 5.76 11.83
C ASP A 59 1.17 4.41 11.44
N SER A 60 1.82 3.30 11.85
CA SER A 60 1.44 1.93 11.46
C SER A 60 0.01 1.58 11.91
N ARG A 61 -0.46 2.20 13.00
CA ARG A 61 -1.84 2.04 13.52
C ARG A 61 -2.92 2.53 12.57
N THR A 62 -2.53 3.25 11.51
CA THR A 62 -3.45 3.73 10.49
C THR A 62 -3.48 2.82 9.25
N LEU A 63 -2.66 1.76 9.26
CA LEU A 63 -2.58 0.74 8.23
C LEU A 63 -3.47 -0.46 8.61
N ASP A 64 -4.76 -0.23 8.84
CA ASP A 64 -5.69 -1.16 9.51
C ASP A 64 -5.81 -2.56 8.87
N LEU A 65 -5.48 -2.70 7.59
CA LEU A 65 -5.53 -3.97 6.85
C LEU A 65 -4.15 -4.61 6.64
N ALA A 66 -3.07 -3.92 7.00
CA ALA A 66 -1.71 -4.42 6.86
C ALA A 66 -1.38 -5.47 7.92
N THR A 67 -0.70 -6.53 7.50
CA THR A 67 -0.01 -7.45 8.40
C THR A 67 1.30 -6.84 8.90
N GLU A 68 1.95 -7.47 9.89
CA GLU A 68 3.29 -7.06 10.32
C GLU A 68 4.31 -7.14 9.16
N GLU A 69 4.18 -8.12 8.27
CA GLU A 69 5.04 -8.26 7.09
C GLU A 69 4.82 -7.12 6.08
N ASP A 70 3.57 -6.71 5.87
CA ASP A 70 3.23 -5.55 5.05
C ASP A 70 3.84 -4.26 5.62
N ILE A 71 3.72 -4.06 6.93
CA ILE A 71 4.28 -2.89 7.64
C ILE A 71 5.80 -2.87 7.48
N ASP A 72 6.48 -3.99 7.73
CA ASP A 72 7.93 -4.11 7.59
C ASP A 72 8.38 -3.84 6.14
N SER A 73 7.62 -4.32 5.15
CA SER A 73 7.88 -4.08 3.73
C SER A 73 7.77 -2.59 3.39
N VAL A 74 6.69 -1.93 3.80
CA VAL A 74 6.49 -0.48 3.62
C VAL A 74 7.64 0.29 4.28
N PHE A 75 7.97 -0.02 5.52
CA PHE A 75 9.04 0.65 6.26
C PHE A 75 10.39 0.46 5.58
N GLY A 76 10.67 -0.75 5.09
CA GLY A 76 11.87 -1.08 4.34
C GLY A 76 11.98 -0.28 3.04
N ALA A 77 10.90 -0.22 2.26
CA ALA A 77 10.85 0.49 0.98
C ALA A 77 10.98 2.00 1.16
N MET A 78 10.35 2.57 2.19
CA MET A 78 10.38 4.02 2.46
C MET A 78 11.76 4.54 2.86
N LYS A 79 12.72 3.67 3.18
CA LYS A 79 14.12 4.06 3.46
C LYS A 79 14.81 4.77 2.31
N VAL A 80 14.30 4.63 1.08
CA VAL A 80 14.77 5.40 -0.08
C VAL A 80 14.63 6.91 0.11
N TYR A 81 13.65 7.35 0.91
CA TYR A 81 13.42 8.77 1.21
C TYR A 81 14.18 9.24 2.47
N ASN A 82 14.40 8.36 3.44
CA ASN A 82 15.20 8.63 4.63
C ASN A 82 15.63 7.33 5.32
N GLU A 83 16.90 7.18 5.68
CA GLU A 83 17.40 5.96 6.34
C GLU A 83 16.75 5.70 7.72
N ILE A 84 16.30 6.75 8.41
CA ILE A 84 15.67 6.69 9.72
C ILE A 84 14.15 6.67 9.53
N ILE A 85 13.58 5.47 9.69
CA ILE A 85 12.13 5.23 9.71
C ILE A 85 11.69 4.92 11.13
N LEU A 86 10.63 5.59 11.60
CA LEU A 86 10.06 5.40 12.94
C LEU A 86 8.60 4.97 12.84
N ASP A 87 8.16 4.06 13.72
CA ASP A 87 6.74 3.78 13.91
C ASP A 87 6.17 4.72 14.97
N GLU A 88 5.57 5.83 14.55
CA GLU A 88 5.09 6.86 15.46
C GLU A 88 3.80 7.52 14.93
N SER A 89 2.93 7.93 15.86
CA SER A 89 1.85 8.89 15.55
C SER A 89 2.30 10.28 15.94
N MET A 90 1.54 11.27 15.48
CA MET A 90 1.61 12.62 16.02
C MET A 90 1.65 12.64 17.55
N LYS A 91 0.69 11.96 18.19
CA LYS A 91 0.63 11.89 19.66
C LYS A 91 1.89 11.26 20.28
N SER A 92 2.41 10.19 19.68
CA SER A 92 3.63 9.54 20.20
C SER A 92 4.87 10.42 20.03
N LEU A 93 4.96 11.16 18.92
CA LEU A 93 6.01 12.15 18.72
C LEU A 93 5.91 13.29 19.75
N GLU A 94 4.68 13.73 20.06
CA GLU A 94 4.41 14.78 21.06
C GLU A 94 4.85 14.31 22.46
N ASP A 95 4.41 13.11 22.84
CA ASP A 95 4.74 12.50 24.13
C ASP A 95 6.25 12.26 24.32
N LYS A 96 7.00 12.09 23.22
CA LYS A 96 8.46 11.90 23.22
C LYS A 96 9.26 13.20 23.22
N GLU A 97 8.59 14.36 23.27
CA GLU A 97 9.21 15.67 23.13
C GLU A 97 10.08 15.76 21.87
N MET A 98 9.72 15.02 20.80
CA MET A 98 10.40 15.10 19.49
C MET A 98 9.99 16.36 18.71
N PHE A 99 9.57 17.36 19.47
CA PHE A 99 9.13 18.65 19.01
C PHE A 99 10.17 19.71 19.40
N ILE A 100 10.66 20.51 18.45
CA ILE A 100 11.55 21.65 18.79
C ILE A 100 10.73 22.83 19.35
N ASP A 101 9.46 22.95 18.97
CA ASP A 101 8.48 23.90 19.52
C ASP A 101 7.07 23.27 19.53
N ASP A 102 6.07 23.95 20.12
CA ASP A 102 4.68 23.45 20.31
C ASP A 102 3.99 22.89 19.06
N ASN A 103 4.55 23.06 17.85
CA ASN A 103 4.04 22.41 16.66
C ASN A 103 5.11 21.66 15.85
N TYR A 104 6.40 21.90 16.03
CA TYR A 104 7.47 21.50 15.11
C TYR A 104 8.05 20.11 15.31
N ILE A 105 7.96 19.20 14.32
CA ILE A 105 8.81 18.00 14.23
C ILE A 105 9.96 18.19 13.24
N GLU A 106 11.12 17.59 13.52
CA GLU A 106 12.27 17.58 12.59
C GLU A 106 12.11 16.60 11.41
N GLY A 107 11.14 15.68 11.50
CA GLY A 107 10.88 14.67 10.48
C GLY A 107 9.67 14.97 9.60
N ILE A 108 9.20 13.92 8.94
CA ILE A 108 7.93 13.88 8.21
C ILE A 108 7.05 12.83 8.88
N LEU A 109 5.78 13.12 9.11
CA LEU A 109 4.81 12.11 9.53
C LEU A 109 3.92 11.73 8.33
N LEU A 110 3.88 10.45 8.03
CA LEU A 110 2.99 9.85 7.03
C LEU A 110 1.87 9.07 7.73
N SER A 111 0.66 9.21 7.20
CA SER A 111 -0.50 8.43 7.64
C SER A 111 -1.44 8.15 6.47
N ALA A 112 -2.14 7.03 6.57
CA ALA A 112 -3.18 6.64 5.64
C ALA A 112 -4.50 6.45 6.41
N SER A 113 -5.65 6.56 5.76
CA SER A 113 -6.92 6.21 6.40
C SER A 113 -7.97 5.86 5.37
N ASP A 114 -9.10 5.33 5.84
CA ASP A 114 -10.28 5.06 5.02
C ASP A 114 -9.95 4.23 3.77
N LEU A 115 -9.10 3.19 3.92
CA LEU A 115 -8.84 2.27 2.82
C LEU A 115 -10.12 1.49 2.48
N GLU A 116 -10.56 1.64 1.24
CA GLU A 116 -11.71 0.96 0.66
C GLU A 116 -11.27 0.15 -0.57
N LEU A 117 -11.46 -1.16 -0.52
CA LEU A 117 -11.34 -2.02 -1.70
C LEU A 117 -12.65 -1.95 -2.50
N ILE A 118 -12.62 -1.23 -3.62
CA ILE A 118 -13.75 -1.10 -4.55
C ILE A 118 -13.96 -2.41 -5.32
N SER A 119 -12.86 -3.15 -5.56
CA SER A 119 -12.81 -4.51 -6.12
C SER A 119 -11.42 -5.09 -5.88
N ASP A 120 -11.20 -6.36 -6.24
CA ASP A 120 -9.89 -7.03 -6.17
C ASP A 120 -8.76 -6.29 -6.92
N ASN A 121 -9.12 -5.42 -7.87
CA ASN A 121 -8.19 -4.67 -8.71
C ASN A 121 -8.28 -3.16 -8.52
N LYS A 122 -9.03 -2.65 -7.54
CA LYS A 122 -9.20 -1.21 -7.33
C LYS A 122 -9.33 -0.84 -5.87
N ALA A 123 -8.49 0.07 -5.41
CA ALA A 123 -8.48 0.57 -4.05
C ALA A 123 -8.53 2.09 -4.02
N VAL A 124 -9.13 2.64 -2.97
CA VAL A 124 -9.15 4.07 -2.68
C VAL A 124 -8.77 4.26 -1.22
N LEU A 125 -7.91 5.21 -0.93
CA LEU A 125 -7.51 5.56 0.43
C LEU A 125 -7.15 7.03 0.55
N LYS A 126 -7.25 7.57 1.76
CA LYS A 126 -6.72 8.89 2.08
C LYS A 126 -5.28 8.75 2.56
N VAL A 127 -4.45 9.71 2.19
CA VAL A 127 -3.07 9.80 2.65
C VAL A 127 -2.75 11.23 3.05
N SER A 128 -1.85 11.38 4.00
CA SER A 128 -1.31 12.68 4.37
C SER A 128 0.17 12.61 4.68
N LYS A 129 0.81 13.75 4.46
CA LYS A 129 2.18 14.06 4.78
C LYS A 129 2.19 15.34 5.59
N PHE A 130 2.64 15.23 6.83
CA PHE A 130 2.78 16.36 7.73
C PHE A 130 4.26 16.66 7.96
N LYS A 131 4.64 17.91 7.74
CA LYS A 131 5.91 18.44 8.21
C LYS A 131 5.71 19.81 8.79
N SER A 132 5.76 19.86 10.11
CA SER A 132 5.50 21.10 10.80
C SER A 132 6.40 22.27 10.40
N ARG A 133 5.92 23.50 10.65
CA ARG A 133 6.37 24.81 10.13
C ARG A 133 6.30 24.96 8.62
N LYS A 134 6.46 23.88 7.84
CA LYS A 134 6.37 23.90 6.38
C LYS A 134 4.96 23.58 5.86
N GLY A 135 4.17 22.84 6.63
CA GLY A 135 2.76 22.60 6.35
C GLY A 135 2.40 21.12 6.30
N ALA A 136 1.17 20.86 5.90
CA ALA A 136 0.67 19.51 5.67
C ALA A 136 0.03 19.43 4.29
N VAL A 137 0.23 18.31 3.61
CA VAL A 137 -0.45 17.99 2.36
C VAL A 137 -1.14 16.65 2.51
N GLY A 138 -2.36 16.55 2.00
CA GLY A 138 -3.09 15.28 1.97
C GLY A 138 -4.08 15.23 0.82
N GLY A 139 -4.59 14.03 0.56
CA GLY A 139 -5.51 13.80 -0.54
C GLY A 139 -6.08 12.40 -0.55
N THR A 140 -6.84 12.10 -1.59
CA THR A 140 -7.41 10.78 -1.86
C THR A 140 -6.68 10.15 -3.04
N VAL A 141 -6.01 9.03 -2.77
CA VAL A 141 -5.34 8.18 -3.75
C VAL A 141 -6.32 7.15 -4.28
N THR A 142 -6.35 6.97 -5.60
CA THR A 142 -7.02 5.87 -6.29
C THR A 142 -5.96 5.00 -6.95
N LEU A 143 -6.00 3.71 -6.68
CA LEU A 143 -5.10 2.70 -7.23
C LEU A 143 -5.86 1.69 -8.07
N GLU A 144 -5.20 1.17 -9.10
CA GLU A 144 -5.66 0.01 -9.85
C GLU A 144 -4.56 -1.05 -9.93
N ARG A 145 -4.95 -2.32 -9.99
CA ARG A 145 -4.01 -3.43 -10.19
C ARG A 145 -3.81 -3.67 -11.69
N LYS A 146 -2.58 -3.52 -12.16
CA LYS A 146 -2.17 -3.76 -13.56
C LYS A 146 -0.98 -4.71 -13.58
N ASP A 147 -1.10 -5.79 -14.34
CA ASP A 147 -0.07 -6.84 -14.45
C ASP A 147 0.40 -7.37 -13.09
N GLY A 148 -0.54 -7.50 -12.14
CA GLY A 148 -0.29 -8.01 -10.80
C GLY A 148 0.20 -6.97 -9.79
N MET A 149 0.56 -5.75 -10.23
CA MET A 149 1.08 -4.67 -9.39
C MET A 149 0.05 -3.57 -9.16
N TRP A 150 0.03 -2.97 -7.98
CA TRP A 150 -0.75 -1.77 -7.72
C TRP A 150 -0.08 -0.55 -8.36
N VAL A 151 -0.87 0.29 -9.04
CA VAL A 151 -0.39 1.52 -9.66
C VAL A 151 -1.30 2.70 -9.32
N LEU A 152 -0.69 3.88 -9.16
CA LEU A 152 -1.42 5.13 -9.01
C LEU A 152 -2.20 5.44 -10.30
N VAL A 153 -3.51 5.66 -10.17
CA VAL A 153 -4.35 6.13 -11.28
C VAL A 153 -4.96 7.51 -11.03
N GLY A 154 -4.95 7.99 -9.79
CA GLY A 154 -5.39 9.33 -9.49
C GLY A 154 -5.06 9.77 -8.07
N LEU A 155 -4.75 11.05 -7.94
CA LEU A 155 -4.63 11.76 -6.67
C LEU A 155 -5.55 12.97 -6.73
N THR A 156 -6.53 13.02 -5.82
CA THR A 156 -7.65 13.98 -5.86
C THR A 156 -7.97 14.51 -4.48
N ASN A 157 -8.90 15.47 -4.37
CA ASN A 157 -9.31 16.10 -3.11
C ASN A 157 -8.13 16.62 -2.28
N MET A 158 -7.13 17.15 -2.98
CA MET A 158 -5.90 17.65 -2.36
C MET A 158 -6.21 18.84 -1.45
N TRP A 159 -5.59 18.83 -0.27
CA TRP A 159 -5.61 19.94 0.67
C TRP A 159 -4.19 20.25 1.14
N MET A 160 -3.95 21.52 1.43
CA MET A 160 -2.69 22.03 1.97
C MET A 160 -3.01 22.94 3.15
N SER A 161 -2.24 22.81 4.23
CA SER A 161 -2.35 23.63 5.44
C SER A 161 -1.03 24.21 5.87
#